data_AF-A0A1Y4A5V2-F1
#
_entry.id   AF-A0A1Y4A5V2-F1
#
_cell.length_a   1.000
_cell.length_b   1.000
_cell.length_c   1.000
_cell.angle_alpha   90.00
_cell.angle_beta   90.00
_cell.angle_gamma   90.00
#
_symmetry.space_group_name_H-M   'P 1'
#
loop_
_entity.id
_entity.type
_entity.pdbx_description
1 polymer ?
#
loop_
_entity_poly.entity_id
_entity_poly.type
_entity_poly.pdbx_seq_one_letter_code
_entity_poly.pdbx_strand_id
1 'polypeptide(L)' 'MGKEVKHIGLRVTPEIHQKLRYIASYEGRTINGQAHYLIQSCIREFEKEHGPIPAEGSK' A
#
# COMPACT_ATOMS: atom_id res chain seq x y z
N MET A 1 2.35 12.29 20.83
CA MET A 1 1.44 11.19 20.43
C MET A 1 2.19 10.33 19.43
N GLY A 2 2.77 9.21 19.84
CA GLY A 2 3.50 8.34 18.92
C GLY A 2 2.51 7.74 17.91
N LYS A 3 2.72 7.96 16.62
CA LYS A 3 1.94 7.24 15.59
C LYS A 3 2.29 5.77 15.72
N GLU A 4 1.36 4.94 16.16
CA GLU A 4 1.55 3.49 16.22
C GLU A 4 1.83 2.97 14.81
N VAL A 5 3.07 2.52 14.57
CA VAL A 5 3.45 1.92 13.29
C VAL A 5 3.06 0.44 13.34
N LYS A 6 2.07 0.06 12.54
CA LYS A 6 1.68 -1.34 12.36
C LYS A 6 2.54 -1.94 11.24
N HIS A 7 3.26 -3.02 11.53
CA HIS A 7 3.99 -3.78 10.51
C HIS A 7 3.04 -4.72 9.78
N ILE A 8 3.06 -4.69 8.45
CA ILE A 8 2.29 -5.60 7.60
C ILE A 8 3.26 -6.52 6.88
N GLY A 9 3.16 -7.83 7.15
CA GLY A 9 3.88 -8.86 6.41
C GLY A 9 3.07 -9.29 5.18
N LEU A 10 3.68 -9.24 3.99
CA LEU A 10 3.05 -9.68 2.75
C LEU A 10 3.75 -10.94 2.23
N ARG A 11 2.98 -11.99 1.91
CA ARG A 11 3.48 -13.17 1.21
C ARG A 11 3.14 -13.05 -0.27
N VAL A 12 4.15 -13.14 -1.13
CA VAL A 12 4.01 -13.05 -2.58
C VAL A 12 4.84 -14.15 -3.24
N THR A 13 4.45 -14.53 -4.45
CA THR A 13 5.27 -15.45 -5.26
C THR A 13 6.58 -14.76 -5.66
N PRO A 14 7.66 -15.51 -5.94
CA PRO A 14 8.93 -14.94 -6.38
C PRO A 14 8.80 -14.08 -7.63
N GLU A 15 7.91 -14.47 -8.56
CA GLU A 15 7.64 -13.72 -9.79
C GLU A 15 7.04 -12.33 -9.49
N ILE A 16 6.04 -12.25 -8.62
CA ILE A 16 5.42 -10.99 -8.22
C ILE A 16 6.42 -10.11 -7.49
N HIS A 17 7.23 -10.69 -6.60
CA HIS A 17 8.29 -9.96 -5.91
C HIS A 17 9.29 -9.34 -6.90
N GLN A 18 9.70 -10.10 -7.92
CA GLN A 18 10.63 -9.60 -8.94
C GLN A 18 10.02 -8.46 -9.77
N LYS A 19 8.77 -8.61 -10.21
CA LYS A 19 8.04 -7.56 -10.95
C LYS A 19 7.88 -6.29 -10.12
N LEU A 20 7.50 -6.43 -8.84
CA LEU A 20 7.37 -5.30 -7.93
C LEU A 20 8.70 -4.60 -7.69
N ARG A 21 9.80 -5.36 -7.52
CA ARG A 21 11.15 -4.81 -7.39
C ARG A 21 11.58 -4.03 -8.63
N TYR A 22 11.27 -4.54 -9.82
CA TYR A 22 11.57 -3.85 -11.07
C TYR A 22 10.86 -2.49 -11.12
N ILE A 23 9.54 -2.47 -10.88
CA ILE A 23 8.74 -1.24 -10.87
C ILE A 23 9.27 -0.27 -9.81
N ALA A 24 9.53 -0.74 -8.60
CA ALA A 24 10.07 0.09 -7.52
C ALA A 24 11.40 0.75 -7.94
N SER A 25 12.29 -0.02 -8.59
CA SER A 25 13.59 0.49 -9.03
C SER A 25 13.43 1.54 -10.14
N TYR A 26 12.53 1.30 -11.10
CA TYR A 26 12.20 2.24 -12.17
C TYR A 26 11.64 3.57 -11.61
N GLU A 27 10.79 3.47 -10.59
CA GLU A 27 10.16 4.62 -9.93
C GLU A 27 11.06 5.31 -8.87
N GLY A 28 12.27 4.80 -8.64
CA GLY A 28 13.20 5.34 -7.62
C GLY A 28 12.76 5.08 -6.17
N ARG A 29 11.99 4.01 -5.92
CA ARG A 29 11.45 3.62 -4.60
C ARG A 29 12.04 2.30 -4.10
N THR A 30 11.98 2.08 -2.79
CA THR A 30 12.17 0.74 -2.21
C THR A 30 10.95 -0.13 -2.49
N ILE A 31 11.08 -1.46 -2.37
CA ILE A 31 9.93 -2.39 -2.54
C ILE A 31 8.80 -2.03 -1.58
N ASN A 32 9.12 -1.79 -0.30
CA ASN A 32 8.12 -1.36 0.70
C ASN A 32 7.54 0.02 0.36
N GLY A 33 8.36 0.95 -0.16
CA GLY A 33 7.88 2.26 -0.62
C GLY A 33 6.89 2.13 -1.77
N GLN A 34 7.17 1.26 -2.75
CA GLN A 34 6.26 0.99 -3.85
C GLN A 34 4.98 0.29 -3.38
N ALA A 35 5.08 -0.71 -2.50
CA ALA A 35 3.91 -1.37 -1.92
C ALA A 35 3.04 -0.38 -1.13
N HIS A 36 3.65 0.48 -0.33
CA HIS A 36 2.94 1.52 0.41
C HIS A 36 2.24 2.51 -0.51
N TYR A 37 2.91 2.96 -1.57
CA TYR A 37 2.30 3.81 -2.59
C TYR A 37 1.08 3.16 -3.25
N LEU A 38 1.21 1.89 -3.68
CA LEU A 38 0.12 1.14 -4.30
C LEU A 38 -1.08 0.96 -3.36
N ILE A 39 -0.84 0.66 -2.08
CA ILE A 39 -1.90 0.55 -1.07
C ILE A 39 -2.64 1.88 -0.93
N GLN A 40 -1.92 3.00 -0.80
CA GLN A 40 -2.55 4.31 -0.68
C GLN A 40 -3.31 4.71 -1.96
N SER A 41 -2.76 4.39 -3.14
CA SER A 41 -3.43 4.65 -4.42
C SER A 41 -4.73 3.87 -4.52
N CYS A 42 -4.72 2.59 -4.16
CA CYS A 42 -5.91 1.74 -4.11
C CYS A 42 -7.00 2.34 -3.19
N ILE A 43 -6.63 2.77 -1.98
CA ILE A 43 -7.57 3.43 -1.05
C ILE A 43 -8.17 4.70 -1.67
N ARG A 44 -7.32 5.59 -2.22
CA ARG A 44 -7.80 6.84 -2.83
C ARG A 44 -8.72 6.62 -4.02
N GLU A 45 -8.39 5.65 -4.87
CA GLU A 45 -9.20 5.30 -6.04
C GLU A 45 -10.56 4.74 -5.61
N PHE A 46 -10.57 3.84 -4.63
CA PHE A 46 -11.79 3.30 -4.05
C PHE A 46 -12.66 4.40 -3.43
N GLU A 47 -12.09 5.29 -2.62
CA GLU A 47 -12.83 6.39 -1.98
C GLU A 47 -13.38 7.40 -2.99
N LYS A 48 -12.68 7.61 -4.11
CA LYS A 48 -13.15 8.47 -5.19
C LYS A 48 -14.39 7.87 -5.89
N GLU A 49 -14.47 6.55 -6.01
CA GLU A 49 -15.57 5.86 -6.69
C GLU A 49 -16.76 5.58 -5.76
N HIS A 50 -16.50 5.21 -4.51
CA HIS A 50 -17.53 4.72 -3.58
C HIS A 50 -17.84 5.66 -2.40
N GLY A 51 -17.08 6.75 -2.26
CA GLY A 51 -17.13 7.61 -1.09
C GLY A 51 -16.16 7.17 0.01
N PRO A 52 -16.00 7.98 1.08
CA PRO A 52 -14.97 7.80 2.10
C PRO A 52 -15.16 6.48 2.86
N ILE A 53 -14.05 5.78 3.13
CA ILE A 53 -14.07 4.57 3.97
C ILE A 53 -14.29 5.01 5.42
N PRO A 54 -15.29 4.48 6.14
CA PRO A 54 -15.52 4.84 7.53
C PRO A 54 -14.34 4.40 8.41
N ALA A 55 -13.88 5.28 9.28
CA ALA A 55 -12.90 4.91 10.30
C ALA A 55 -13.52 3.90 11.27
N GLU A 56 -12.79 2.81 11.58
CA GLU A 56 -13.20 1.87 12.63
C GLU A 56 -13.52 2.66 13.91
N GLY A 57 -14.79 2.61 14.34
CA GLY A 57 -15.31 3.38 15.47
C GLY A 57 -16.51 4.28 15.17
N SER A 58 -16.88 4.46 13.89
CA SER A 58 -18.15 5.13 13.53
C SER A 58 -19.31 4.14 13.58
N LYS A 59 -19.78 3.81 14.79
CA LYS A 59 -21.15 3.32 15.04
C LYS A 59 -21.89 4.35 15.88
#